data_AF-Q8SU08-F1
#
_entry.id   AF-Q8SU08-F1
#
_cell.length_a   1.000
_cell.length_b   1.000
_cell.length_c   1.000
_cell.angle_alpha   90.00
_cell.angle_beta   90.00
_cell.angle_gamma   90.00
#
_symmetry.space_group_name_H-M   'P 1'
#
loop_
_entity.id
_entity.type
_entity.pdbx_description
1 polymer ?
#
loop_
_entity_poly.entity_id
_entity_poly.type
_entity_poly.pdbx_seq_one_letter_code
_entity_poly.pdbx_strand_id
1 'polypeptide(L)'
;MHHKSTVKKTFKVLFFFIQALGFISGIGVLIVGTTIYATAHEILQIPTKMLMLSYVLGILEVLSAVLGYTALASRRRLRMLVYISTTLILMNVQAIMAVKSTVIHERSRAWADWRWDSLNEEQRNFVQSKFKCCGFLDSSDRSGSSCGGSDGCVDAVYKLSKSTASLMQRTLMFSFFFESVGMGILSMLRLRK
;
A
#
# COMPACT_ATOMS: atom_id res chain seq x y z
N MET A 1 14.46 -2.14 42.53
CA MET A 1 15.30 -2.27 41.31
C MET A 1 14.73 -3.24 40.26
N HIS A 2 14.02 -4.31 40.62
CA HIS A 2 13.50 -5.32 39.67
C HIS A 2 12.52 -4.76 38.61
N HIS A 3 11.63 -3.84 38.99
CA HIS A 3 10.60 -3.31 38.09
C HIS A 3 11.17 -2.51 36.90
N LYS A 4 12.28 -1.78 37.10
CA LYS A 4 12.94 -0.95 36.06
C LYS A 4 13.58 -1.80 34.95
N SER A 5 14.01 -3.02 35.29
CA SER A 5 14.57 -4.01 34.35
C SER A 5 13.48 -4.61 33.45
N THR A 6 12.33 -4.97 34.02
CA THR A 6 11.21 -5.58 33.29
C THR A 6 10.64 -4.63 32.24
N VAL A 7 10.37 -3.37 32.60
CA VAL A 7 9.79 -2.37 31.67
C VAL A 7 10.68 -2.15 30.44
N LYS A 8 12.00 -2.11 30.62
CA LYS A 8 12.96 -1.95 29.51
C LYS A 8 12.95 -3.16 28.58
N LYS A 9 12.82 -4.37 29.12
CA LYS A 9 12.72 -5.60 28.31
C LYS A 9 11.44 -5.59 27.49
N THR A 10 10.30 -5.24 28.10
CA THR A 10 9.00 -5.15 27.41
C THR A 10 9.06 -4.19 26.23
N PHE A 11 9.59 -2.97 26.42
CA PHE A 11 9.71 -2.00 25.32
C PHE A 11 10.60 -2.48 24.17
N LYS A 12 11.69 -3.21 24.47
CA LYS A 12 12.53 -3.80 23.42
C LYS A 12 11.80 -4.87 22.61
N VAL A 13 11.06 -5.76 23.29
CA VAL A 13 10.27 -6.81 22.64
C VAL A 13 9.21 -6.18 21.74
N LEU A 14 8.48 -5.19 22.26
CA LEU A 14 7.47 -4.45 21.48
C LEU A 14 8.08 -3.75 20.27
N PHE A 15 9.25 -3.11 20.43
CA PHE A 15 9.95 -2.48 19.31
C PHE A 15 10.33 -3.50 18.23
N PHE A 16 10.91 -4.64 18.61
CA PHE A 16 11.28 -5.68 17.65
C PHE A 16 10.07 -6.31 16.95
N PHE A 17 8.93 -6.41 17.65
CA PHE A 17 7.68 -6.85 17.06
C PHE A 17 7.18 -5.86 16.00
N ILE A 18 7.22 -4.55 16.28
CA ILE A 18 6.87 -3.49 15.32
C ILE A 18 7.78 -3.58 14.07
N GLN A 19 9.09 -3.75 14.26
CA GLN A 19 10.01 -3.87 13.11
C GLN A 19 9.76 -5.14 12.30
N ALA A 20 9.35 -6.24 12.94
CA ALA A 20 9.01 -7.47 12.23
C ALA A 20 7.76 -7.28 11.36
N LEU A 21 6.74 -6.61 11.89
CA LEU A 21 5.53 -6.28 11.14
C LEU A 21 5.85 -5.38 9.94
N GLY A 22 6.66 -4.33 10.14
CA GLY A 22 7.09 -3.46 9.05
C GLY A 22 7.87 -4.20 7.96
N PHE A 23 8.78 -5.10 8.36
CA PHE A 23 9.53 -5.91 7.40
C PHE A 23 8.61 -6.83 6.56
N ILE A 24 7.69 -7.53 7.21
CA ILE A 24 6.72 -8.42 6.54
C ILE A 24 5.80 -7.61 5.63
N SER A 25 5.31 -6.47 6.10
CA SER A 25 4.48 -5.54 5.33
C SER A 25 5.20 -5.05 4.07
N GLY A 26 6.45 -4.57 4.22
CA GLY A 26 7.25 -4.10 3.08
C GLY A 26 7.48 -5.17 2.02
N ILE A 27 7.83 -6.40 2.42
CA ILE A 27 7.93 -7.53 1.47
C ILE A 27 6.58 -7.84 0.84
N GLY A 28 5.51 -7.85 1.63
CA GLY A 28 4.15 -8.07 1.14
C GLY A 28 3.75 -7.07 0.05
N VAL A 29 4.03 -5.78 0.25
CA VAL A 29 3.79 -4.72 -0.74
C VAL A 29 4.57 -4.98 -2.02
N LEU A 30 5.84 -5.38 -1.94
CA LEU A 30 6.65 -5.70 -3.11
C LEU A 30 6.10 -6.88 -3.90
N ILE A 31 5.72 -7.96 -3.20
CA ILE A 31 5.16 -9.16 -3.84
C ILE A 31 3.83 -8.82 -4.51
N VAL A 32 2.89 -8.23 -3.76
CA VAL A 32 1.56 -7.88 -4.26
C VAL A 32 1.65 -6.90 -5.43
N GLY A 33 2.48 -5.86 -5.32
CA GLY A 33 2.69 -4.89 -6.40
C GLY A 33 3.24 -5.55 -7.68
N THR A 34 4.24 -6.42 -7.53
CA THR A 34 4.81 -7.19 -8.66
C THR A 34 3.77 -8.13 -9.27
N THR A 35 3.04 -8.88 -8.46
CA THR A 35 2.04 -9.84 -8.94
C THR A 35 0.90 -9.14 -9.67
N ILE A 36 0.39 -8.02 -9.15
CA ILE A 36 -0.65 -7.24 -9.83
C ILE A 36 -0.13 -6.71 -11.16
N TYR A 37 1.10 -6.19 -11.20
CA TYR A 37 1.66 -5.71 -12.46
C TYR A 37 1.87 -6.84 -13.46
N ALA A 38 2.47 -7.96 -13.06
CA ALA A 38 2.73 -9.09 -13.95
C ALA A 38 1.45 -9.73 -14.50
N THR A 39 0.37 -9.77 -13.71
CA THR A 39 -0.89 -10.44 -14.11
C THR A 39 -1.86 -9.52 -14.84
N ALA A 40 -1.83 -8.21 -14.57
CA ALA A 40 -2.87 -7.30 -15.03
C ALA A 40 -2.34 -6.12 -15.85
N HIS A 41 -1.02 -5.93 -15.99
CA HIS A 41 -0.48 -4.82 -16.79
C HIS A 41 -0.88 -4.91 -18.26
N GLU A 42 -0.81 -6.08 -18.89
CA GLU A 42 -1.17 -6.22 -20.32
C GLU A 42 -2.66 -5.97 -20.58
N ILE A 43 -3.51 -6.41 -19.65
CA ILE A 43 -4.97 -6.32 -19.78
C ILE A 43 -5.47 -4.91 -19.41
N LEU A 44 -4.98 -4.35 -18.31
CA LEU A 44 -5.47 -3.07 -17.77
C LEU A 44 -4.58 -1.87 -18.13
N GLN A 45 -3.45 -2.08 -18.82
CA GLN A 45 -2.44 -1.05 -19.12
C GLN A 45 -2.09 -0.21 -17.88
N ILE A 46 -1.85 -0.89 -16.76
CA ILE A 46 -1.50 -0.24 -15.49
C ILE A 46 -0.21 0.57 -15.71
N PRO A 47 -0.20 1.89 -15.46
CA PRO A 47 0.98 2.70 -15.70
C PRO A 47 2.13 2.23 -14.81
N THR A 48 3.33 2.09 -15.38
CA THR A 48 4.54 1.64 -14.66
C THR A 48 4.87 2.52 -13.45
N LYS A 49 4.42 3.78 -13.44
CA LYS A 49 4.52 4.69 -12.29
C LYS A 49 3.88 4.11 -11.01
N MET A 50 2.78 3.37 -11.12
CA MET A 50 2.12 2.74 -9.96
C MET A 50 2.97 1.60 -9.38
N LEU A 51 3.62 0.80 -10.24
CA LEU A 51 4.57 -0.21 -9.80
C LEU A 51 5.77 0.45 -9.08
N MET A 52 6.34 1.50 -9.68
CA MET A 52 7.48 2.22 -9.07
C MET A 52 7.12 2.79 -7.69
N LEU A 53 5.91 3.32 -7.51
CA LEU A 53 5.44 3.78 -6.20
C LEU A 53 5.36 2.64 -5.18
N SER A 54 4.83 1.48 -5.58
CA SER A 54 4.78 0.29 -4.71
C SER A 54 6.19 -0.19 -4.29
N TYR A 55 7.16 -0.12 -5.21
CA TYR A 55 8.55 -0.48 -4.93
C TYR A 55 9.23 0.51 -3.99
N VAL A 56 9.06 1.81 -4.23
CA VAL A 56 9.62 2.84 -3.33
C VAL A 56 9.08 2.65 -1.92
N LEU A 57 7.77 2.44 -1.77
CA LEU A 57 7.17 2.20 -0.46
C LEU A 57 7.73 0.93 0.20
N GLY A 58 7.67 -0.21 -0.49
CA GLY A 58 8.10 -1.49 0.08
C GLY A 58 9.59 -1.52 0.42
N ILE A 59 10.45 -0.94 -0.42
CA ILE A 59 11.89 -0.83 -0.14
C ILE A 59 12.15 0.07 1.07
N LEU A 60 11.50 1.25 1.14
CA LEU A 60 11.66 2.14 2.30
C LEU A 60 11.19 1.49 3.60
N GLU A 61 10.11 0.72 3.56
CA GLU A 61 9.57 0.00 4.72
C GLU A 61 10.53 -1.11 5.18
N VAL A 62 11.05 -1.92 4.26
CA VAL A 62 12.07 -2.94 4.56
C VAL A 62 13.35 -2.30 5.10
N LEU A 63 13.83 -1.21 4.48
CA LEU A 63 15.02 -0.48 4.94
C LEU A 63 14.81 0.08 6.34
N SER A 64 13.67 0.73 6.60
CA SER A 64 13.30 1.26 7.92
C SER A 64 13.31 0.15 8.97
N ALA A 65 12.73 -1.02 8.67
CA ALA A 65 12.71 -2.16 9.56
C ALA A 65 14.12 -2.68 9.92
N VAL A 66 14.96 -2.92 8.91
CA VAL A 66 16.36 -3.39 9.09
C VAL A 66 17.18 -2.36 9.86
N LEU A 67 17.05 -1.08 9.52
CA LEU A 67 17.71 0.01 10.23
C LEU A 67 17.23 0.09 11.69
N GLY A 68 15.96 -0.17 11.97
CA GLY A 68 15.41 -0.23 13.32
C GLY A 68 16.10 -1.28 14.19
N TYR A 69 16.24 -2.51 13.69
CA TYR A 69 16.98 -3.57 14.37
C TYR A 69 18.42 -3.16 14.70
N THR A 70 19.13 -2.62 13.72
CA THR A 70 20.54 -2.24 13.89
C THR A 70 20.73 -0.99 14.75
N ALA A 71 19.78 -0.05 14.73
CA ALA A 71 19.80 1.18 15.51
C ALA A 71 19.64 0.90 17.00
N LEU A 72 18.79 -0.05 17.39
CA LEU A 72 18.63 -0.43 18.80
C LEU A 72 19.89 -1.13 19.36
N ALA A 73 20.54 -1.97 18.55
CA ALA A 73 21.74 -2.71 18.94
C ALA A 73 23.01 -1.83 18.99
N SER A 74 23.09 -0.77 18.18
CA SER A 74 24.31 0.03 18.05
C SER A 74 24.48 1.11 19.13
N ARG A 75 25.73 1.41 19.51
CA ARG A 75 26.02 2.60 20.35
C ARG A 75 26.19 3.88 19.52
N ARG A 76 26.36 3.79 18.20
CA ARG A 76 26.68 4.93 17.33
C ARG A 76 25.46 5.82 17.10
N ARG A 77 25.58 7.13 17.37
CA ARG A 77 24.50 8.12 17.14
C ARG A 77 24.09 8.21 15.67
N LEU A 78 25.05 8.06 14.74
CA LEU A 78 24.79 8.09 13.31
C LEU A 78 23.74 7.06 12.86
N ARG A 79 23.80 5.80 13.36
CA ARG A 79 22.82 4.77 12.96
C ARG A 79 21.39 5.10 13.41
N MET A 80 21.26 5.75 14.56
CA MET A 80 19.94 6.22 15.03
C MET A 80 19.44 7.38 14.17
N LEU A 81 20.32 8.33 13.82
CA LEU A 81 19.96 9.45 12.97
C LEU A 81 19.50 8.97 11.59
N VAL A 82 20.23 8.00 11.00
CA VAL A 82 19.85 7.38 9.73
C VAL A 82 18.49 6.69 9.84
N TYR A 83 18.27 5.85 10.86
CA TYR A 83 16.97 5.22 11.10
C TYR A 83 15.84 6.26 11.21
N ILE A 84 15.96 7.24 12.11
CA ILE A 84 14.93 8.26 12.33
C ILE A 84 14.64 9.04 11.04
N SER A 85 15.68 9.42 10.29
CA SER A 85 15.52 10.16 9.03
C SER A 85 14.79 9.32 7.98
N THR A 86 15.18 8.05 7.82
CA THR A 86 14.53 7.13 6.88
C THR A 86 13.06 6.88 7.26
N THR A 87 12.77 6.60 8.54
CA THR A 87 11.40 6.40 9.01
C THR A 87 10.55 7.65 8.85
N LEU A 88 11.09 8.85 9.11
CA LEU A 88 10.36 10.10 8.87
C LEU A 88 10.03 10.32 7.38
N ILE A 89 10.97 10.02 6.48
CA ILE A 89 10.72 10.10 5.02
C ILE A 89 9.60 9.12 4.64
N LEU A 90 9.68 7.87 5.11
CA LEU A 90 8.67 6.84 4.87
C LEU A 90 7.28 7.29 5.34
N MET A 91 7.17 7.79 6.57
CA MET A 91 5.93 8.29 7.14
C MET A 91 5.34 9.45 6.33
N ASN A 92 6.17 10.37 5.82
CA ASN A 92 5.70 11.46 4.95
C ASN A 92 5.17 10.93 3.61
N VAL A 93 5.87 9.96 3.01
CA VAL A 93 5.43 9.30 1.77
C VAL A 93 4.08 8.60 1.98
N GLN A 94 3.92 7.87 3.09
CA GLN A 94 2.65 7.22 3.46
C GLN A 94 1.52 8.23 3.64
N ALA A 95 1.77 9.35 4.33
CA ALA A 95 0.76 10.40 4.54
C ALA A 95 0.32 11.02 3.21
N ILE A 96 1.25 11.35 2.32
CA ILE A 96 0.94 11.89 0.98
C ILE A 96 0.09 10.90 0.17
N MET A 97 0.46 9.61 0.19
CA MET A 97 -0.29 8.58 -0.53
C MET A 97 -1.68 8.35 0.05
N ALA A 98 -1.83 8.39 1.37
CA ALA A 98 -3.13 8.26 2.04
C ALA A 98 -4.07 9.41 1.69
N VAL A 99 -3.55 10.64 1.53
CA VAL A 99 -4.36 11.77 1.06
C VAL A 99 -4.73 11.60 -0.41
N LYS A 100 -3.75 11.21 -1.26
CA LYS A 100 -3.97 11.06 -2.71
C LYS A 100 -4.83 9.85 -3.10
N SER A 101 -5.03 8.86 -2.23
CA SER A 101 -5.85 7.68 -2.55
C SER A 101 -7.32 8.04 -2.83
N THR A 102 -7.83 9.13 -2.24
CA THR A 102 -9.18 9.64 -2.47
C THR A 102 -9.42 10.06 -3.92
N VAL A 103 -8.41 10.68 -4.54
CA VAL A 103 -8.45 11.12 -5.95
C VAL A 103 -8.61 9.95 -6.91
N ILE A 104 -8.08 8.76 -6.56
CA ILE A 104 -8.23 7.53 -7.36
C ILE A 104 -9.70 7.18 -7.49
N HIS A 105 -10.46 7.29 -6.40
CA HIS A 105 -11.89 7.00 -6.39
C HIS A 105 -12.68 8.05 -7.16
N GLU A 106 -12.44 9.33 -6.94
CA GLU A 106 -13.17 10.43 -7.58
C GLU A 106 -13.02 10.42 -9.10
N ARG A 107 -11.81 10.15 -9.59
CA ARG A 107 -11.52 10.11 -11.03
C ARG A 107 -11.76 8.74 -11.67
N SER A 108 -12.13 7.73 -10.88
CA SER A 108 -12.25 6.35 -11.37
C SER A 108 -13.26 6.21 -12.51
N ARG A 109 -14.41 6.89 -12.44
CA ARG A 109 -15.46 6.81 -13.48
C ARG A 109 -14.96 7.37 -14.81
N ALA A 110 -14.43 8.59 -14.81
CA ALA A 110 -13.92 9.24 -16.02
C ALA A 110 -12.70 8.51 -16.61
N TRP A 111 -11.78 8.04 -15.75
CA TRP A 111 -10.66 7.23 -16.21
C TRP A 111 -11.11 5.90 -16.79
N ALA A 112 -12.08 5.22 -16.16
CA ALA A 112 -12.58 3.94 -16.62
C ALA A 112 -13.32 4.06 -17.95
N ASP A 113 -14.08 5.12 -18.15
CA ASP A 113 -14.77 5.40 -19.41
C ASP A 113 -13.78 5.59 -20.56
N TRP A 114 -12.81 6.50 -20.38
CA TRP A 114 -11.73 6.70 -21.34
C TRP A 114 -10.93 5.42 -21.60
N ARG A 115 -10.70 4.64 -20.55
CA ARG A 115 -9.96 3.38 -20.67
C ARG A 115 -10.78 2.33 -21.40
N TRP A 116 -12.09 2.27 -21.21
CA TRP A 116 -12.99 1.32 -21.86
C TRP A 116 -12.94 1.42 -23.39
N ASP A 117 -12.85 2.65 -23.92
CA ASP A 117 -12.67 2.91 -25.35
C ASP A 117 -11.39 2.30 -25.91
N SER A 118 -10.35 2.25 -25.09
CA SER A 118 -9.04 1.73 -25.46
C SER A 118 -8.92 0.21 -25.34
N LEU A 119 -9.92 -0.47 -24.77
CA LEU A 119 -9.93 -1.93 -24.63
C LEU A 119 -10.36 -2.60 -25.93
N ASN A 120 -9.65 -3.65 -26.31
CA ASN A 120 -10.09 -4.53 -27.39
C ASN A 120 -11.23 -5.46 -26.93
N GLU A 121 -11.82 -6.21 -27.87
CA GLU A 121 -12.97 -7.07 -27.59
C GLU A 121 -12.67 -8.16 -26.56
N GLU A 122 -11.50 -8.80 -26.64
CA GLU A 122 -11.07 -9.82 -25.68
C GLU A 122 -10.94 -9.26 -24.26
N GLN A 123 -10.37 -8.06 -24.12
CA GLN A 123 -10.23 -7.37 -22.85
C GLN A 123 -11.60 -6.98 -22.27
N ARG A 124 -12.53 -6.48 -23.10
CA ARG A 124 -13.90 -6.19 -22.66
C ARG A 124 -14.62 -7.45 -22.21
N ASN A 125 -14.52 -8.54 -22.98
CA ASN A 125 -15.09 -9.84 -22.63
C ASN A 125 -14.51 -10.38 -21.30
N PHE A 126 -13.20 -10.24 -21.08
CA PHE A 126 -12.57 -10.61 -19.82
C PHE A 126 -13.14 -9.84 -18.64
N VAL A 127 -13.24 -8.50 -18.75
CA VAL A 127 -13.78 -7.65 -17.68
C VAL A 127 -15.25 -7.96 -17.43
N GLN A 128 -16.07 -8.06 -18.47
CA GLN A 128 -17.50 -8.42 -18.41
C GLN A 128 -17.72 -9.78 -17.72
N SER A 129 -16.93 -10.79 -18.07
CA SER A 129 -17.01 -12.13 -17.47
C SER A 129 -16.57 -12.15 -16.01
N LYS A 130 -15.50 -11.42 -15.66
CA LYS A 130 -14.95 -11.36 -14.29
C LYS A 130 -15.84 -10.59 -13.33
N PHE A 131 -16.40 -9.46 -13.77
CA PHE A 131 -17.25 -8.60 -12.93
C PHE A 131 -18.73 -8.88 -13.07
N LYS A 132 -19.13 -9.85 -13.93
CA LYS A 132 -20.53 -10.21 -14.19
C LYS A 132 -21.37 -9.00 -14.62
N CYS A 133 -20.82 -8.23 -15.55
CA CYS A 133 -21.42 -7.02 -16.11
C CYS A 133 -21.43 -7.08 -17.65
N CYS A 134 -22.07 -6.11 -18.30
CA CYS A 134 -22.21 -6.02 -19.74
C CYS A 134 -22.20 -4.56 -20.18
N GLY A 135 -21.31 -4.24 -21.13
CA GLY A 135 -21.05 -2.86 -21.54
C GLY A 135 -20.54 -1.97 -20.41
N PHE A 136 -20.26 -0.70 -20.72
CA PHE A 136 -19.71 0.22 -19.72
C PHE A 136 -20.78 0.85 -18.85
N LEU A 137 -21.70 1.63 -19.44
CA LEU A 137 -22.84 2.22 -18.72
C LEU A 137 -24.01 1.26 -18.57
N ASP A 138 -24.32 0.51 -19.63
CA ASP A 138 -25.39 -0.47 -19.71
C ASP A 138 -25.03 -1.58 -20.73
N SER A 139 -25.88 -2.59 -20.86
CA SER A 139 -25.64 -3.76 -21.73
C SER A 139 -25.51 -3.45 -23.22
N SER A 140 -25.99 -2.29 -23.68
CA SER A 140 -25.89 -1.83 -25.06
C SER A 140 -24.69 -0.91 -25.31
N ASP A 141 -24.08 -0.34 -24.27
CA ASP A 141 -22.96 0.59 -24.38
C ASP A 141 -21.61 -0.12 -24.56
N ARG A 142 -21.09 -0.12 -25.79
CA ARG A 142 -19.74 -0.61 -26.15
C ARG A 142 -19.42 -1.98 -25.54
N SER A 143 -20.41 -2.87 -25.55
CA SER A 143 -20.28 -4.22 -25.00
C SER A 143 -19.37 -5.08 -25.88
N GLY A 144 -18.67 -6.02 -25.24
CA GLY A 144 -18.03 -7.13 -25.94
C GLY A 144 -19.03 -8.21 -26.34
N SER A 145 -18.64 -9.14 -27.20
CA SER A 145 -19.48 -10.25 -27.67
C SER A 145 -19.96 -11.20 -26.57
N SER A 146 -19.26 -11.26 -25.42
CA SER A 146 -19.63 -12.12 -24.29
C SER A 146 -20.00 -11.27 -23.07
N CYS A 147 -21.30 -11.22 -22.76
CA CYS A 147 -21.79 -10.53 -21.59
C CYS A 147 -21.96 -11.45 -20.38
N GLY A 148 -21.54 -10.94 -19.21
CA GLY A 148 -21.59 -11.67 -17.94
C GLY A 148 -22.79 -11.32 -17.06
N GLY A 149 -23.63 -10.37 -17.47
CA GLY A 149 -24.78 -9.86 -16.70
C GLY A 149 -25.59 -8.80 -17.49
N SER A 150 -26.55 -8.14 -16.82
CA SER A 150 -27.38 -7.06 -17.40
C SER A 150 -26.88 -5.65 -17.08
N ASP A 151 -26.10 -5.51 -16.00
CA ASP A 151 -25.70 -4.22 -15.45
C ASP A 151 -24.38 -3.73 -16.08
N GLY A 152 -24.23 -2.41 -16.20
CA GLY A 152 -23.01 -1.77 -16.71
C GLY A 152 -21.80 -1.99 -15.80
N CYS A 153 -20.62 -2.17 -16.41
CA CYS A 153 -19.38 -2.39 -15.68
C CYS A 153 -18.88 -1.17 -14.89
N VAL A 154 -19.41 0.03 -15.14
CA VAL A 154 -19.02 1.28 -14.45
C VAL A 154 -19.17 1.18 -12.93
N ASP A 155 -20.24 0.55 -12.44
CA ASP A 155 -20.50 0.45 -11.01
C ASP A 155 -19.60 -0.58 -10.33
N ALA A 156 -19.24 -1.66 -11.03
CA ALA A 156 -18.26 -2.62 -10.56
C ALA A 156 -16.88 -1.96 -10.39
N VAL A 157 -16.44 -1.19 -11.40
CA VAL A 157 -15.18 -0.44 -11.35
C VAL A 157 -15.20 0.61 -10.25
N TYR A 158 -16.29 1.35 -10.10
CA TYR A 158 -16.44 2.36 -9.05
C TYR A 158 -16.39 1.77 -7.64
N LYS A 159 -17.13 0.68 -7.39
CA LYS A 159 -17.14 -0.04 -6.10
C LYS A 159 -15.76 -0.62 -5.80
N LEU A 160 -15.10 -1.23 -6.77
CA LEU A 160 -13.74 -1.75 -6.63
C LEU A 160 -12.76 -0.64 -6.28
N SER A 161 -12.77 0.47 -7.04
CA SER A 161 -11.89 1.61 -6.80
C SER A 161 -12.10 2.21 -5.41
N LYS A 162 -13.36 2.38 -4.98
CA LYS A 162 -13.70 2.84 -3.63
C LYS A 162 -13.15 1.93 -2.54
N SER A 163 -13.37 0.63 -2.68
CA SER A 163 -12.92 -0.37 -1.72
C SER A 163 -11.39 -0.39 -1.63
N THR A 164 -10.70 -0.42 -2.78
CA THR A 164 -9.24 -0.39 -2.86
C THR A 164 -8.65 0.88 -2.26
N ALA A 165 -9.21 2.06 -2.58
CA ALA A 165 -8.75 3.33 -2.03
C ALA A 165 -8.93 3.37 -0.50
N SER A 166 -10.08 2.91 0.01
CA SER A 166 -10.33 2.84 1.45
C SER A 166 -9.41 1.84 2.16
N LEU A 167 -9.14 0.69 1.55
CA LEU A 167 -8.24 -0.32 2.10
C LEU A 167 -6.81 0.22 2.14
N MET A 168 -6.34 0.80 1.03
CA MET A 168 -5.03 1.43 0.93
C MET A 168 -4.84 2.53 1.99
N GLN A 169 -5.81 3.43 2.15
CA GLN A 169 -5.76 4.48 3.15
C GLN A 169 -5.65 3.90 4.57
N ARG A 170 -6.47 2.92 4.91
CA ARG A 170 -6.44 2.27 6.23
C ARG A 170 -5.08 1.62 6.48
N THR A 171 -4.58 0.83 5.53
CA THR A 171 -3.28 0.16 5.65
C THR A 171 -2.16 1.18 5.86
N LEU A 172 -2.09 2.24 5.05
CA LEU A 172 -1.07 3.29 5.19
C LEU A 172 -1.14 4.01 6.55
N MET A 173 -2.35 4.31 7.05
CA MET A 173 -2.53 4.90 8.37
C MET A 173 -2.09 3.97 9.50
N PHE A 174 -2.36 2.68 9.39
CA PHE A 174 -1.89 1.69 10.36
C PHE A 174 -0.36 1.58 10.36
N SER A 175 0.29 1.49 9.19
CA SER A 175 1.75 1.47 9.09
C SER A 175 2.38 2.73 9.70
N PHE A 176 1.85 3.91 9.35
CA PHE A 176 2.30 5.19 9.91
C PHE A 176 2.21 5.21 11.44
N PHE A 177 1.11 4.72 12.01
CA PHE A 177 0.92 4.65 13.45
C PHE A 177 1.96 3.75 14.12
N PHE A 178 2.19 2.55 13.59
CA PHE A 178 3.18 1.62 14.15
C PHE A 178 4.61 2.18 14.06
N GLU A 179 4.97 2.84 12.96
CA GLU A 179 6.26 3.51 12.80
C GLU A 179 6.45 4.65 13.81
N SER A 180 5.42 5.48 14.00
CA SER A 180 5.40 6.55 15.00
C SER A 180 5.60 6.01 16.43
N VAL A 181 4.85 4.96 16.79
CA VAL A 181 5.00 4.28 18.08
C VAL A 181 6.40 3.68 18.22
N GLY A 182 6.94 3.07 17.15
CA GLY A 182 8.29 2.53 17.11
C GLY A 182 9.36 3.59 17.38
N MET A 183 9.26 4.76 16.76
CA MET A 183 10.15 5.91 17.04
C MET A 183 10.03 6.39 18.49
N GLY A 184 8.81 6.49 19.03
CA GLY A 184 8.57 6.88 20.42
C GLY A 184 9.23 5.91 21.41
N ILE A 185 9.07 4.60 21.19
CA ILE A 185 9.70 3.55 22.01
C ILE A 185 11.22 3.65 21.94
N LEU A 186 11.79 3.82 20.74
CA LEU A 186 13.24 3.94 20.58
C LEU A 186 13.80 5.15 21.34
N SER A 187 13.12 6.30 21.24
CA SER A 187 13.49 7.53 21.97
C SER A 187 13.46 7.31 23.48
N MET A 188 12.40 6.69 24.01
CA MET A 188 12.30 6.36 25.46
C MET A 188 13.41 5.41 25.93
N LEU A 189 13.74 4.40 25.12
CA LEU A 189 14.82 3.45 25.42
C LEU A 189 16.21 4.12 25.44
N ARG A 190 16.36 5.25 24.73
CA ARG A 190 17.62 6.01 24.65
C ARG A 190 17.75 7.10 25.70
N LEU A 191 16.66 7.77 26.05
CA LEU A 191 16.63 8.77 27.13
C LEU A 191 16.81 8.15 28.52
N ARG A 192 16.48 6.86 28.69
CA ARG A 192 16.69 6.11 29.95
C ARG A 192 18.10 5.50 30.11
N LYS A 193 19.09 5.97 29.35
CA LYS A 193 20.51 5.71 29.66
C LYS A 193 21.00 6.71 30.68
#